data_AF-A0A8T6P642-F1
#
_entry.id   AF-A0A8T6P642-F1
#
_cell.length_a   1.000
_cell.length_b   1.000
_cell.length_c   1.000
_cell.angle_alpha   90.00
_cell.angle_beta   90.00
_cell.angle_gamma   90.00
#
_symmetry.space_group_name_H-M   'P 1'
#
loop_
_entity.id
_entity.type
_entity.pdbx_description
1 polymer ?
#
loop_
_entity_poly.entity_id
_entity_poly.type
_entity_poly.pdbx_seq_one_letter_code
_entity_poly.pdbx_strand_id
1 'polypeptide(L)'
;MVDEQTQPDDEQAAPPQPRKITAPWSLRLNASQILLLAALGIGLLLISTFSQRITEGRALLDELERLEAELAELEAERIMLEETKAYYGSSAFVENWAHNEGKMIREGERLVIPIFTEPPTLAEAPTLAAPVLPSSDTFSPLQTWWLLFFDDAPPETITP
;
A
#
# COMPACT_ATOMS: atom_id res chain seq x y z
N MET A 1 75.70 3.36 73.87
CA MET A 1 76.50 2.49 73.00
C MET A 1 75.71 2.42 71.70
N VAL A 2 76.27 3.00 70.64
CA VAL A 2 75.80 3.00 69.23
C VAL A 2 74.58 3.92 68.99
N ASP A 3 74.72 5.17 68.51
CA ASP A 3 74.99 5.61 67.12
C ASP A 3 73.95 5.08 66.11
N GLU A 4 73.55 5.74 65.03
CA GLU A 4 73.70 7.08 64.46
C GLU A 4 73.02 6.92 63.08
N GLN A 5 72.09 7.83 62.72
CA GLN A 5 71.80 8.28 61.35
C GLN A 5 71.31 7.23 60.30
N THR A 6 70.65 7.51 59.18
CA THR A 6 70.09 8.66 58.45
C THR A 6 69.29 8.02 57.28
N GLN A 7 68.17 8.65 56.86
CA GLN A 7 67.58 8.80 55.49
C GLN A 7 68.15 7.90 54.36
N PRO A 8 67.35 7.43 53.36
CA PRO A 8 66.39 8.31 52.69
C PRO A 8 65.12 7.72 52.05
N ASP A 9 64.25 8.66 51.67
CA ASP A 9 63.33 8.58 50.55
C ASP A 9 63.96 7.88 49.34
N ASP A 10 63.19 6.98 48.71
CA ASP A 10 63.29 6.52 47.31
C ASP A 10 62.96 5.02 47.23
N GLU A 11 61.68 4.66 47.28
CA GLU A 11 61.22 3.42 46.64
C GLU A 11 60.29 3.77 45.48
N GLN A 12 60.94 4.36 44.49
CA GLN A 12 60.77 4.12 43.06
C GLN A 12 59.52 3.32 42.68
N ALA A 13 58.65 4.01 41.96
CA ALA A 13 57.65 3.44 41.08
C ALA A 13 58.22 2.29 40.23
N ALA A 14 57.90 1.06 40.63
CA ALA A 14 57.99 -0.08 39.72
C ALA A 14 56.86 0.04 38.69
N PRO A 15 57.13 -0.03 37.36
CA PRO A 15 56.07 -0.01 36.37
C PRO A 15 55.15 -1.23 36.58
N PRO A 16 53.82 -1.07 36.49
CA PRO A 16 52.90 -2.19 36.56
C PRO A 16 53.23 -3.16 35.42
N GLN A 17 53.64 -4.37 35.77
CA GLN A 17 53.93 -5.43 34.80
C GLN A 17 52.70 -5.67 33.92
N PRO A 18 52.85 -5.81 32.59
CA PRO A 18 51.72 -6.07 31.72
C PRO A 18 51.14 -7.45 32.04
N ARG A 19 49.90 -7.47 32.55
CA ARG A 19 49.11 -8.69 32.72
C ARG A 19 48.97 -9.34 31.34
N LYS A 20 49.64 -10.48 31.16
CA LYS A 20 49.47 -11.31 29.96
C LYS A 20 48.07 -11.92 30.04
N ILE A 21 47.11 -11.30 29.35
CA ILE A 21 45.76 -11.85 29.17
C ILE A 21 45.89 -13.04 28.22
N THR A 22 45.99 -14.24 28.76
CA THR A 22 45.85 -15.47 27.99
C THR A 22 44.36 -15.77 27.88
N ALA A 23 43.81 -15.67 26.68
CA ALA A 23 42.42 -16.05 26.40
C ALA A 23 42.38 -17.49 25.88
N PRO A 24 41.78 -18.46 26.59
CA PRO A 24 41.56 -19.79 26.06
C PRO A 24 40.09 -19.96 25.66
N TRP A 25 39.69 -19.41 24.51
CA TRP A 25 38.37 -19.68 23.93
C TRP A 25 38.45 -20.61 22.73
N SER A 26 39.31 -21.62 22.73
CA SER A 26 39.18 -22.68 21.72
C SER A 26 37.95 -23.51 22.04
N LEU A 27 36.77 -23.08 21.57
CA LEU A 27 35.60 -23.93 21.41
C LEU A 27 36.05 -25.08 20.50
N ARG A 28 36.26 -26.24 21.10
CA ARG A 28 36.51 -27.48 20.36
C ARG A 28 35.18 -27.91 19.75
N LEU A 29 34.85 -27.30 18.63
CA LEU A 29 33.72 -27.69 17.79
C LEU A 29 34.04 -29.08 17.26
N ASN A 30 33.28 -30.06 17.74
CA ASN A 30 33.39 -31.43 17.25
C ASN A 30 32.86 -31.47 15.82
N ALA A 31 33.48 -32.29 14.94
CA ALA A 31 33.07 -32.40 13.54
C ALA A 31 31.56 -32.68 13.37
N SER A 32 30.99 -33.46 14.29
CA SER A 32 29.55 -33.75 14.35
C SER A 32 28.68 -32.52 14.61
N GLN A 33 29.16 -31.56 15.41
CA GLN A 33 28.45 -30.32 15.72
C GLN A 33 28.48 -29.36 14.52
N ILE A 34 29.60 -29.32 13.80
CA ILE A 34 29.73 -28.57 12.54
C ILE A 34 28.78 -29.16 11.49
N LEU A 35 28.68 -30.48 11.40
CA LEU A 35 27.81 -31.18 10.46
C LEU A 35 26.33 -30.90 10.76
N LEU A 36 25.93 -30.88 12.04
CA LEU A 36 24.57 -30.55 12.45
C LEU A 36 24.21 -29.09 12.14
N LEU A 37 25.11 -28.15 12.46
CA LEU A 37 24.94 -26.73 12.11
C LEU A 37 24.87 -26.52 10.60
N ALA A 38 25.70 -27.23 9.83
CA ALA A 38 25.66 -27.18 8.37
C ALA A 38 24.33 -27.73 7.83
N ALA A 39 23.86 -28.87 8.32
CA ALA A 39 22.56 -29.44 7.93
C ALA A 39 21.39 -28.50 8.27
N LEU A 40 21.44 -27.84 9.43
CA LEU A 40 20.44 -26.86 9.84
C LEU A 40 20.46 -25.62 8.94
N GLY A 41 21.66 -25.08 8.64
CA GLY A 41 21.82 -23.94 7.75
C GLY A 41 21.37 -24.24 6.32
N ILE A 42 21.71 -25.43 5.81
CA ILE A 42 21.25 -25.92 4.50
C ILE A 42 19.72 -26.07 4.53
N GLY A 43 19.14 -26.65 5.58
CA GLY A 43 17.68 -26.76 5.74
C GLY A 43 16.98 -25.40 5.70
N LEU A 44 17.52 -24.41 6.40
CA LEU A 44 16.98 -23.04 6.40
C LEU A 44 17.07 -22.38 5.01
N LEU A 45 18.18 -22.59 4.30
CA LEU A 45 18.35 -22.14 2.91
C LEU A 45 17.35 -22.81 1.96
N LEU A 46 17.09 -24.11 2.12
CA LEU A 46 16.11 -24.82 1.30
C LEU A 46 14.69 -24.28 1.53
N ILE A 47 14.29 -24.04 2.78
CA ILE A 47 12.99 -23.41 3.09
C ILE A 47 12.89 -22.02 2.46
N SER A 48 13.96 -21.21 2.55
CA SER A 48 13.99 -19.85 1.99
C SER A 48 13.89 -19.85 0.46
N THR A 49 14.66 -20.72 -0.21
CA THR A 49 14.68 -20.83 -1.67
C THR A 49 13.37 -21.37 -2.24
N PHE A 50 12.65 -22.22 -1.49
CA PHE A 50 11.33 -22.70 -1.91
C PHE A 50 10.26 -21.61 -1.81
N SER A 51 10.36 -20.73 -0.80
CA SER A 51 9.47 -19.58 -0.63
C SER A 51 9.56 -18.60 -1.81
N GLN A 52 10.78 -18.34 -2.31
CA GLN A 52 11.01 -17.44 -3.45
C GLN A 52 10.48 -17.98 -4.79
N ARG A 53 10.63 -19.28 -5.05
CA ARG A 53 10.19 -19.90 -6.31
C ARG A 53 8.66 -19.96 -6.47
N ILE A 54 7.91 -20.02 -5.37
CA ILE A 54 6.44 -19.99 -5.41
C ILE A 54 5.95 -18.58 -5.76
N THR A 55 6.70 -17.54 -5.39
CA THR A 55 6.32 -16.13 -5.63
C THR A 55 6.46 -15.73 -7.10
N GLU A 56 7.49 -16.24 -7.81
CA GLU A 56 7.70 -15.95 -9.23
C GLU A 56 6.59 -16.52 -10.13
N GLY A 57 6.07 -17.71 -9.81
CA GLY A 57 4.96 -18.30 -10.55
C GLY A 57 3.63 -17.59 -10.33
N ARG A 58 3.43 -16.99 -9.15
CA ARG A 58 2.22 -16.21 -8.82
C ARG A 58 2.22 -14.84 -9.47
N ALA A 59 3.35 -14.15 -9.46
CA ALA A 59 3.46 -12.82 -10.07
C ALA A 59 3.08 -12.82 -11.57
N LEU A 60 3.38 -13.91 -12.29
CA LEU A 60 3.03 -14.03 -13.71
C LEU A 60 1.52 -14.26 -13.93
N LEU A 61 0.86 -14.96 -13.01
CA LEU A 61 -0.59 -15.18 -13.05
C LEU A 61 -1.33 -13.89 -12.66
N ASP A 62 -0.87 -13.19 -11.64
CA ASP A 62 -1.45 -11.91 -11.21
C ASP A 62 -1.36 -10.85 -12.32
N GLU A 63 -0.25 -10.83 -13.07
CA GLU A 63 -0.08 -9.94 -14.22
C GLU A 63 -1.03 -10.31 -15.38
N LEU A 64 -1.22 -11.61 -15.64
CA LEU A 64 -2.19 -12.07 -16.65
C LEU A 64 -3.61 -11.66 -16.27
N GLU A 65 -4.02 -11.92 -15.03
CA GLU A 65 -5.35 -11.57 -14.52
C GLU A 65 -5.60 -10.05 -14.60
N ARG A 66 -4.60 -9.23 -14.29
CA ARG A 66 -4.68 -7.78 -14.45
C ARG A 66 -4.91 -7.38 -15.90
N LEU A 67 -4.13 -7.94 -16.83
CA LEU A 67 -4.25 -7.63 -18.26
C LEU A 67 -5.59 -8.09 -18.84
N GLU A 68 -6.09 -9.25 -18.42
CA GLU A 68 -7.41 -9.76 -18.81
C GLU A 68 -8.54 -8.84 -18.30
N ALA A 69 -8.44 -8.36 -17.06
CA ALA A 69 -9.40 -7.41 -16.51
C ALA A 69 -9.39 -6.07 -17.27
N GLU A 70 -8.21 -5.53 -17.57
CA GLU A 70 -8.07 -4.28 -18.35
C GLU A 70 -8.62 -4.44 -19.77
N LEU A 71 -8.39 -5.58 -20.41
CA LEU A 71 -8.93 -5.87 -21.74
C LEU A 71 -10.46 -5.97 -21.71
N ALA A 72 -11.03 -6.64 -20.69
CA ALA A 72 -12.47 -6.77 -20.54
C ALA A 72 -13.15 -5.40 -20.33
N GLU A 73 -12.53 -4.51 -19.55
CA GLU A 73 -13.02 -3.14 -19.35
C GLU A 73 -12.99 -2.34 -20.67
N LEU A 74 -11.87 -2.38 -21.40
CA LEU A 74 -11.73 -1.70 -22.68
C LEU A 74 -12.71 -2.22 -23.74
N GLU A 75 -12.95 -3.53 -23.77
CA GLU A 75 -13.88 -4.13 -24.71
C GLU A 75 -15.34 -3.73 -24.40
N ALA A 76 -15.70 -3.67 -23.13
CA ALA A 76 -17.00 -3.17 -22.70
C ALA A 76 -17.19 -1.69 -23.08
N GLU A 77 -16.18 -0.85 -22.84
CA GLU A 77 -16.21 0.56 -23.23
C GLU A 77 -16.32 0.72 -24.75
N ARG A 78 -15.55 -0.07 -25.51
CA ARG A 78 -15.61 -0.08 -26.98
C ARG A 78 -17.01 -0.41 -27.46
N ILE A 79 -17.66 -1.44 -26.92
CA ILE A 79 -19.03 -1.82 -27.31
C ILE A 79 -20.00 -0.68 -27.02
N MET A 80 -19.94 -0.08 -25.82
CA MET A 80 -20.78 1.05 -25.45
C MET A 80 -20.59 2.26 -26.39
N LEU A 81 -19.34 2.58 -26.74
CA LEU A 81 -19.02 3.67 -27.66
C LEU A 81 -19.48 3.36 -29.09
N GLU A 82 -19.38 2.11 -29.54
CA GLU A 82 -19.88 1.68 -30.85
C GLU A 82 -21.41 1.77 -30.94
N GLU A 83 -22.13 1.36 -29.90
CA GLU A 83 -23.58 1.51 -29.83
C GLU A 83 -23.99 2.98 -29.84
N THR A 84 -23.30 3.81 -29.06
CA THR A 84 -23.51 5.25 -29.02
C THR A 84 -23.27 5.89 -30.39
N LYS A 85 -22.17 5.51 -31.06
CA LYS A 85 -21.86 5.97 -32.41
C LYS A 85 -22.92 5.52 -33.42
N ALA A 86 -23.40 4.28 -33.31
CA ALA A 86 -24.45 3.76 -34.19
C ALA A 86 -25.77 4.54 -34.00
N TYR A 87 -26.13 4.87 -32.76
CA TYR A 87 -27.30 5.70 -32.46
C TYR A 87 -27.17 7.09 -33.08
N TYR A 88 -26.03 7.78 -32.90
CA TYR A 88 -25.81 9.10 -33.49
C TYR A 88 -25.79 9.08 -35.03
N GLY A 89 -25.41 7.97 -35.64
CA GLY A 89 -25.49 7.77 -37.10
C GLY A 89 -26.88 7.38 -37.61
N SER A 90 -27.84 7.10 -36.74
CA SER A 90 -29.18 6.65 -37.12
C SER A 90 -30.08 7.78 -37.59
N SER A 91 -31.05 7.46 -38.46
CA SER A 91 -32.07 8.41 -38.89
C SER A 91 -32.95 8.89 -37.74
N ALA A 92 -33.16 8.07 -36.72
CA ALA A 92 -33.92 8.42 -35.52
C ALA A 92 -33.25 9.57 -34.74
N PHE A 93 -31.92 9.54 -34.61
CA PHE A 93 -31.19 10.65 -33.99
C PHE A 93 -31.31 11.94 -34.82
N VAL A 94 -31.17 11.84 -36.15
CA VAL A 94 -31.32 12.99 -37.06
C VAL A 94 -32.73 13.60 -36.93
N GLU A 95 -33.76 12.77 -36.87
CA GLU A 95 -35.15 13.22 -36.71
C GLU A 95 -35.37 13.89 -35.34
N ASN A 96 -34.85 13.30 -34.25
CA ASN A 96 -34.94 13.89 -32.92
C ASN A 96 -34.22 15.25 -32.83
N TRP A 97 -33.00 15.34 -33.39
CA TRP A 97 -32.26 16.60 -33.46
C TRP A 97 -32.98 17.64 -34.32
N ALA A 98 -33.54 17.22 -35.46
CA ALA A 98 -34.27 18.10 -36.36
C ALA A 98 -35.49 18.74 -35.66
N HIS A 99 -36.24 17.98 -34.86
CA HIS A 99 -37.38 18.50 -34.10
C HIS A 99 -36.95 19.38 -32.91
N ASN A 100 -35.97 18.94 -32.12
CA ASN A 100 -35.63 19.59 -30.85
C ASN A 100 -34.73 20.82 -31.03
N GLU A 101 -33.58 20.64 -31.69
CA GLU A 101 -32.59 21.69 -31.92
C GLU A 101 -32.84 22.42 -33.24
N GLY A 102 -33.10 21.68 -34.31
CA GLY A 102 -33.27 22.23 -35.66
C GLY A 102 -34.58 22.99 -35.86
N LYS A 103 -35.59 22.78 -34.99
CA LYS A 103 -36.97 23.27 -35.12
C LYS A 103 -37.58 23.00 -36.51
N MET A 104 -37.08 21.96 -37.18
CA MET A 104 -37.59 21.47 -38.44
C MET A 104 -38.81 20.59 -38.14
N ILE A 105 -39.77 20.58 -39.05
CA ILE A 105 -41.01 19.81 -38.93
C ILE A 105 -41.20 18.97 -40.19
N ARG A 106 -41.82 17.79 -40.06
CA ARG A 106 -42.14 16.94 -41.21
C ARG A 106 -43.27 17.56 -42.03
N GLU A 107 -43.39 17.17 -43.31
CA GLU A 107 -44.54 17.56 -44.12
C GLU A 107 -45.85 17.10 -43.45
N GLY A 108 -46.72 18.05 -43.12
CA GLY A 108 -48.00 17.79 -42.44
C GLY A 108 -48.00 18.03 -40.93
N GLU A 109 -46.86 18.29 -40.30
CA GLU A 109 -46.78 18.65 -38.88
C GLU A 109 -47.04 20.15 -38.64
N ARG A 110 -47.50 20.50 -37.43
CA ARG A 110 -47.77 21.89 -37.04
C ARG A 110 -46.90 22.28 -35.84
N LEU A 111 -45.98 23.23 -36.05
CA LEU A 111 -45.19 23.81 -34.97
C LEU A 111 -46.10 24.73 -34.12
N VAL A 112 -46.30 24.37 -32.86
CA VAL A 112 -47.04 25.20 -31.89
C VAL A 112 -46.03 25.85 -30.95
N ILE A 113 -45.94 27.18 -30.99
CA ILE A 113 -45.13 27.96 -30.05
C ILE A 113 -46.09 28.50 -28.98
N PRO A 114 -46.03 27.98 -27.74
CA PRO A 114 -46.86 28.51 -26.66
C PRO A 114 -46.40 29.93 -26.31
N ILE A 115 -47.33 30.88 -26.32
CA ILE A 115 -47.11 32.25 -25.85
C ILE A 115 -47.54 32.28 -24.39
N PHE A 116 -46.58 32.35 -23.46
CA PHE A 116 -46.89 32.48 -22.04
C PHE A 116 -47.18 33.95 -21.71
N THR A 117 -48.34 34.21 -21.13
CA THR A 117 -48.75 35.56 -20.68
C THR A 117 -48.15 35.95 -19.32
N GLU A 118 -47.56 34.98 -18.61
CA GLU A 118 -46.97 35.14 -17.29
C GLU A 118 -45.52 34.62 -17.32
N PRO A 119 -44.57 35.29 -16.64
CA PRO A 119 -43.19 34.83 -16.61
C PRO A 119 -43.09 33.42 -16.01
N PRO A 120 -42.25 32.53 -16.57
CA PRO A 120 -42.10 31.18 -16.05
C PRO A 120 -41.63 31.25 -14.59
N THR A 121 -42.37 30.61 -13.69
CA THR A 121 -41.90 30.37 -12.32
C THR A 121 -40.65 29.51 -12.40
N LEU A 122 -39.49 30.10 -12.13
CA LEU A 122 -38.25 29.34 -11.93
C LEU A 122 -38.49 28.39 -10.76
N ALA A 123 -38.59 27.09 -11.05
CA ALA A 123 -38.57 26.08 -10.01
C ALA A 123 -37.27 26.23 -9.21
N GLU A 124 -37.38 26.27 -7.88
CA GLU A 124 -36.23 26.34 -6.99
C GLU A 124 -35.28 25.17 -7.30
N ALA A 125 -34.01 25.50 -7.58
CA ALA A 125 -33.00 24.50 -7.83
C ALA A 125 -32.85 23.60 -6.58
N PRO A 126 -32.74 22.28 -6.74
CA PRO A 126 -32.55 21.38 -5.60
C PRO A 126 -31.29 21.79 -4.84
N THR A 127 -31.45 22.12 -3.56
CA THR A 127 -30.32 22.36 -2.66
C THR A 127 -29.55 21.06 -2.52
N LEU A 128 -28.35 20.99 -3.12
CA LEU A 128 -27.45 19.85 -2.95
C LEU A 128 -27.03 19.79 -1.49
N ALA A 129 -27.38 18.69 -0.81
CA ALA A 129 -26.90 18.42 0.53
C ALA A 129 -25.37 18.39 0.54
N ALA A 130 -24.75 19.05 1.52
CA ALA A 130 -23.29 19.04 1.67
C ALA A 130 -22.79 17.59 1.84
N PRO A 131 -21.67 17.22 1.21
CA PRO A 131 -21.10 15.88 1.36
C PRO A 131 -20.70 15.66 2.83
N VAL A 132 -21.22 14.59 3.42
CA VAL A 132 -20.78 14.12 4.73
C VAL A 132 -19.37 13.57 4.55
N LEU A 133 -18.37 14.33 5.02
CA LEU A 133 -16.99 13.85 5.04
C LEU A 133 -16.90 12.71 6.08
N PRO A 134 -16.27 11.56 5.75
CA PRO A 134 -16.02 10.54 6.74
C PRO A 134 -15.13 11.14 7.84
N SER A 135 -15.51 10.93 9.09
CA SER A 135 -14.65 11.26 10.22
C SER A 135 -13.43 10.37 10.13
N SER A 136 -12.25 10.94 9.83
CA SER A 136 -11.00 10.19 9.85
C SER A 136 -10.70 9.81 11.29
N ASP A 137 -11.02 8.57 11.67
CA ASP A 137 -10.56 7.99 12.93
C ASP A 137 -9.04 8.12 12.98
N THR A 138 -8.56 8.99 13.86
CA THR A 138 -7.14 9.28 13.99
C THR A 138 -6.51 8.17 14.83
N PHE A 139 -6.06 7.10 14.17
CA PHE A 139 -5.27 6.05 14.81
C PHE A 139 -3.91 6.62 15.26
N SER A 140 -3.44 6.19 16.43
CA SER A 140 -2.07 6.47 16.86
C SER A 140 -1.07 5.71 15.97
N PRO A 141 0.16 6.22 15.74
CA PRO A 141 1.14 5.56 14.88
C PRO A 141 1.44 4.09 15.27
N LEU A 142 1.39 3.77 16.57
CA LEU A 142 1.58 2.40 17.06
C LEU A 142 0.43 1.48 16.62
N GLN A 143 -0.83 1.93 16.74
CA GLN A 143 -2.00 1.16 16.30
C GLN A 143 -1.92 0.85 14.79
N THR A 144 -1.46 1.79 13.96
CA THR A 144 -1.24 1.56 12.52
C THR A 144 -0.19 0.48 12.28
N TRP A 145 0.95 0.54 12.97
CA TRP A 145 1.98 -0.49 12.85
C TRP A 145 1.49 -1.87 13.32
N TRP A 146 0.70 -1.92 14.38
CA TRP A 146 0.16 -3.16 14.90
C TRP A 146 -0.80 -3.83 13.91
N LEU A 147 -1.73 -3.05 13.34
CA LEU A 147 -2.71 -3.54 12.37
C LEU A 147 -2.01 -4.14 11.14
N LEU A 148 -0.90 -3.55 10.67
CA LEU A 148 -0.13 -4.06 9.53
C LEU A 148 0.46 -5.46 9.76
N PHE A 149 0.80 -5.81 11.01
CA PHE A 149 1.43 -7.09 11.31
C PHE A 149 0.46 -8.16 11.79
N PHE A 150 -0.63 -7.77 12.44
CA PHE A 150 -1.52 -8.70 13.13
C PHE A 150 -2.96 -8.67 12.64
N ASP A 151 -3.34 -7.70 11.79
CA ASP A 151 -4.69 -7.51 11.24
C ASP A 151 -5.80 -7.55 12.32
N ASP A 152 -5.44 -7.15 13.54
CA ASP A 152 -6.28 -7.16 14.74
C ASP A 152 -6.02 -5.90 15.57
N ALA A 153 -6.97 -5.52 16.42
CA ALA A 153 -6.82 -4.39 17.31
C ALA A 153 -5.74 -4.70 18.38
N PRO A 154 -4.83 -3.76 18.70
CA PRO A 154 -3.88 -3.97 19.78
C PRO A 154 -4.63 -4.20 21.10
N PRO A 155 -4.17 -5.11 21.96
CA PRO A 155 -4.80 -5.31 23.26
C PRO A 155 -4.76 -3.99 24.03
N GLU A 156 -5.93 -3.46 24.39
CA GLU A 156 -6.01 -2.22 25.15
C GLU A 156 -5.17 -2.37 26.41
N THR A 157 -4.12 -1.55 26.50
CA THR A 157 -3.24 -1.52 27.65
C THR A 157 -4.08 -1.17 28.87
N ILE A 158 -4.26 -2.16 29.76
CA ILE A 158 -4.77 -1.98 31.12
C ILE A 158 -3.99 -0.84 31.75
N THR A 159 -4.62 0.32 31.86
CA THR A 159 -4.14 1.42 32.68
C THR A 159 -4.20 0.98 34.16
N PRO A 160 -3.14 1.20 34.95
CA PRO A 160 -3.15 0.89 36.38
C PRO A 160 -4.07 1.83 37.18
#